data_AF-G8AD33-F1
#
_entry.id   AF-G8AD33-F1
#
_cell.length_a   1.000
_cell.length_b   1.000
_cell.length_c   1.000
_cell.angle_alpha   90.00
_cell.angle_beta   90.00
_cell.angle_gamma   90.00
#
_symmetry.space_group_name_H-M   'P 1'
#
loop_
_entity.id
_entity.type
_entity.pdbx_description
1 polymer ?
#
loop_
_entity_poly.entity_id
_entity_poly.type
_entity_poly.pdbx_seq_one_letter_code
_entity_poly.pdbx_strand_id
1 'polypeptide(L)'
;LTFFYRQMPELIERGYVYIGLPPLYKIKQGKTELYLKDDPALDSYLASSAVENAALVPAAGEPPIDGVHLEKLLLSYAGALEAISRNAHRYDRQLLESLVDFIPMDLEHLRNAPAGEGLDALAARLNQGSLGSARFSLELQEPNDQRPAAVLVTRRHMGEEHIQVLPLAAFDGGELRALYQAANLLHGLVREGATINRGAKSIEVTSFAQAQAWLLEEAKRGRQIQRFKGLGEMNPEQLWDT
;
A
#
# COMPACT_ATOMS: atom_id res chain seq x y z
N LEU A 1 12.28 -23.77 24.24
CA LEU A 1 13.40 -24.06 23.31
C LEU A 1 14.76 -24.03 24.00
N THR A 2 15.13 -22.96 24.71
CA THR A 2 16.45 -22.84 25.39
C THR A 2 16.79 -24.01 26.32
N PHE A 3 15.79 -24.56 27.03
CA PHE A 3 15.96 -25.76 27.85
C PHE A 3 16.42 -26.97 27.03
N PHE A 4 15.69 -27.32 25.96
CA PHE A 4 16.04 -28.43 25.06
C PHE A 4 17.41 -28.21 24.41
N TYR A 5 17.70 -26.99 23.95
CA TYR A 5 19.00 -26.65 23.37
C TYR A 5 20.18 -26.87 24.32
N ARG A 6 20.02 -26.56 25.62
CA ARG A 6 21.10 -26.69 26.61
C ARG A 6 21.21 -28.08 27.22
N GLN A 7 20.09 -28.77 27.43
CA GLN A 7 20.05 -30.00 28.20
C GLN A 7 19.89 -31.25 27.33
N MET A 8 19.26 -31.13 26.16
CA MET A 8 18.95 -32.25 25.27
C MET A 8 19.11 -31.85 23.79
N PRO A 9 20.29 -31.39 23.36
CA PRO A 9 20.53 -30.90 22.01
C PRO A 9 20.25 -31.97 20.94
N GLU A 10 20.52 -33.25 21.25
CA GLU A 10 20.27 -34.38 20.34
C GLU A 10 18.80 -34.45 19.86
N LEU A 11 17.83 -34.02 20.68
CA LEU A 11 16.42 -34.00 20.28
C LEU A 11 16.13 -32.96 19.19
N ILE A 12 16.87 -31.83 19.22
CA ILE A 12 16.77 -30.80 18.19
C ILE A 12 17.55 -31.25 16.95
N GLU A 13 18.78 -31.73 17.11
CA GLU A 13 19.65 -32.15 16.01
C GLU A 13 19.06 -33.30 15.19
N ARG A 14 18.39 -34.25 15.85
CA ARG A 14 17.72 -35.38 15.19
C ARG A 14 16.30 -35.06 14.72
N GLY A 15 15.84 -33.81 14.87
CA GLY A 15 14.54 -33.37 14.35
C GLY A 15 13.33 -33.96 15.08
N TYR A 16 13.41 -34.18 16.38
CA TYR A 16 12.28 -34.69 17.19
C TYR A 16 11.41 -33.58 17.80
N VAL A 17 11.88 -32.33 17.81
CA VAL A 17 11.14 -31.19 18.37
C VAL A 17 10.36 -30.48 17.27
N TYR A 18 9.04 -30.43 17.43
CA TYR A 18 8.11 -29.73 16.53
C TYR A 18 7.36 -28.63 17.29
N ILE A 19 6.94 -27.58 16.58
CA ILE A 19 6.17 -26.46 17.13
C ILE A 19 4.85 -26.40 16.38
N GLY A 20 3.73 -26.46 17.11
CA GLY A 20 2.41 -26.24 16.54
C GLY A 20 2.25 -24.78 16.10
N LEU A 21 1.64 -24.58 14.93
CA LEU A 21 1.37 -23.26 14.36
C LEU A 21 -0.15 -23.04 14.32
N PRO A 22 -0.77 -22.67 15.46
CA PRO A 22 -2.20 -22.45 15.51
C PRO A 22 -2.61 -21.26 14.62
N PRO A 23 -3.86 -21.21 14.14
CA PRO A 23 -4.35 -20.08 13.37
C PRO A 23 -4.40 -18.80 14.22
N LEU A 24 -4.06 -17.67 13.61
CA LEU A 24 -4.15 -16.35 14.23
C LEU A 24 -5.53 -15.72 14.06
N TYR A 25 -6.22 -16.04 12.97
CA TYR A 25 -7.51 -15.47 12.62
C TYR A 25 -8.54 -16.53 12.28
N LYS A 26 -9.80 -16.25 12.63
CA LYS A 26 -10.99 -16.93 12.14
C LYS A 26 -11.88 -15.93 11.42
N ILE A 27 -12.22 -16.24 10.17
CA ILE A 27 -13.17 -15.47 9.37
C ILE A 27 -14.45 -16.28 9.25
N LYS A 28 -15.58 -15.69 9.64
CA LYS A 28 -16.91 -16.28 9.48
C LYS A 28 -17.74 -15.44 8.51
N GLN A 29 -18.25 -16.08 7.47
CA GLN A 29 -19.18 -15.49 6.50
C GLN A 29 -20.39 -16.41 6.33
N GLY A 30 -21.51 -16.06 6.95
CA GLY A 30 -22.68 -16.95 6.96
C GLY A 30 -22.37 -18.31 7.59
N LYS A 31 -22.41 -19.38 6.78
CA LYS A 31 -22.13 -20.76 7.20
C LYS A 31 -20.67 -21.19 7.00
N THR A 32 -19.89 -20.45 6.22
CA THR A 32 -18.48 -20.79 5.95
C THR A 32 -17.58 -20.17 7.01
N GLU A 33 -16.67 -21.00 7.54
CA GLU A 33 -15.63 -20.59 8.48
C GLU A 33 -14.26 -20.88 7.86
N LEU A 34 -13.35 -19.92 7.93
CA LEU A 34 -11.98 -20.02 7.41
C LEU A 34 -10.99 -19.64 8.50
N TYR A 35 -9.92 -20.43 8.64
CA TYR A 35 -8.84 -20.19 9.59
C TYR A 35 -7.59 -19.72 8.84
N LEU A 36 -6.98 -18.62 9.29
CA LEU A 36 -5.78 -18.05 8.69
C LEU A 36 -4.67 -17.95 9.74
N LYS A 37 -3.45 -18.30 9.33
CA LYS A 37 -2.30 -18.48 10.22
C LYS A 37 -1.60 -17.19 10.64
N ASP A 38 -1.63 -16.15 9.81
CA ASP A 38 -0.86 -14.93 9.99
C ASP A 38 -1.53 -13.71 9.33
N ASP A 39 -0.98 -12.52 9.59
CA ASP A 39 -1.44 -11.26 9.00
C ASP A 39 -1.34 -11.25 7.45
N PRO A 40 -0.24 -11.71 6.82
CA PRO A 40 -0.16 -11.76 5.36
C PRO A 40 -1.25 -12.63 4.71
N ALA A 41 -1.61 -13.76 5.31
CA ALA A 41 -2.70 -14.58 4.80
C ALA A 41 -4.07 -13.87 4.90
N LEU A 42 -4.31 -13.11 5.98
CA LEU A 42 -5.51 -12.29 6.13
C LEU A 42 -5.57 -11.21 5.05
N ASP A 43 -4.48 -10.48 4.83
CA ASP A 43 -4.41 -9.40 3.86
C ASP A 43 -4.60 -9.93 2.43
N SER A 44 -3.95 -11.05 2.09
CA SER A 44 -4.12 -11.72 0.79
C SER A 44 -5.56 -12.18 0.56
N TYR A 45 -6.21 -12.73 1.60
CA TYR A 45 -7.60 -13.16 1.52
C TYR A 45 -8.57 -11.98 1.34
N LEU A 46 -8.37 -10.90 2.10
CA LEU A 46 -9.17 -9.68 1.98
C LEU A 46 -8.99 -9.02 0.61
N ALA A 47 -7.76 -8.96 0.09
CA ALA A 47 -7.47 -8.43 -1.24
C ALA A 47 -8.13 -9.27 -2.35
N SER A 48 -7.98 -10.60 -2.31
CA SER A 48 -8.60 -11.49 -3.30
C SER A 48 -10.12 -11.34 -3.31
N SER A 49 -10.71 -11.26 -2.11
CA SER A 49 -12.14 -11.05 -2.00
C SER A 49 -12.59 -9.64 -2.39
N ALA A 50 -11.74 -8.63 -2.25
CA ALA A 50 -12.04 -7.26 -2.65
C ALA A 50 -12.20 -7.12 -4.17
N VAL A 51 -11.48 -7.92 -4.95
CA VAL A 51 -11.55 -7.95 -6.43
C VAL A 51 -12.81 -8.69 -6.92
N GLU A 52 -13.34 -9.62 -6.13
CA GLU A 52 -14.43 -10.48 -6.56
C GLU A 52 -15.72 -9.68 -6.84
N ASN A 53 -16.20 -9.75 -8.09
CA ASN A 53 -17.31 -8.95 -8.62
C ASN A 53 -17.13 -7.43 -8.48
N ALA A 54 -15.88 -6.96 -8.45
CA ALA A 54 -15.56 -5.54 -8.42
C ALA A 54 -15.04 -5.07 -9.79
N ALA A 55 -15.39 -3.85 -10.16
CA ALA A 55 -14.85 -3.18 -11.33
C ALA A 55 -14.65 -1.68 -11.09
N LEU A 56 -13.53 -1.18 -11.57
CA LEU A 56 -13.20 0.24 -11.58
C LEU A 56 -13.50 0.82 -12.96
N VAL A 57 -14.37 1.82 -13.03
CA VAL A 57 -14.60 2.62 -14.22
C VAL A 57 -13.73 3.89 -14.11
N PRO A 58 -12.66 4.05 -14.91
CA PRO A 58 -11.68 5.12 -14.75
C PRO A 58 -12.22 6.54 -15.00
N ALA A 59 -13.21 6.67 -15.88
CA ALA A 59 -13.92 7.91 -16.20
C ALA A 59 -15.31 7.58 -16.77
N ALA A 60 -16.22 8.56 -16.77
CA ALA A 60 -17.57 8.37 -17.32
C ALA A 60 -17.52 7.92 -18.80
N GLY A 61 -18.10 6.75 -19.08
CA GLY A 61 -18.17 6.18 -20.43
C GLY A 61 -16.95 5.35 -20.87
N GLU A 62 -15.94 5.17 -20.02
CA GLU A 62 -14.81 4.28 -20.27
C GLU A 62 -15.12 2.82 -19.88
N PRO A 63 -14.46 1.84 -20.52
CA PRO A 63 -14.65 0.43 -20.17
C PRO A 63 -14.21 0.15 -18.72
N PRO A 64 -14.93 -0.73 -18.01
CA PRO A 64 -14.55 -1.14 -16.66
C PRO A 64 -13.25 -1.96 -16.67
N ILE A 65 -12.45 -1.77 -15.63
CA ILE A 65 -11.27 -2.57 -15.28
C ILE A 65 -11.68 -3.53 -14.16
N ASP A 66 -11.67 -4.82 -14.45
CA ASP A 66 -12.07 -5.88 -13.53
C ASP A 66 -11.08 -7.06 -13.51
N GLY A 67 -11.39 -8.06 -12.68
CA GLY A 67 -10.66 -9.32 -12.59
C GLY A 67 -9.15 -9.13 -12.39
N VAL A 68 -8.36 -9.80 -13.23
CA VAL A 68 -6.89 -9.83 -13.14
C VAL A 68 -6.26 -8.43 -13.30
N HIS A 69 -6.89 -7.54 -14.08
CA HIS A 69 -6.37 -6.19 -14.26
C HIS A 69 -6.56 -5.34 -13.01
N LEU A 70 -7.74 -5.43 -12.38
CA LEU A 70 -8.01 -4.76 -11.11
C LEU A 70 -7.14 -5.32 -9.98
N GLU A 71 -6.96 -6.64 -9.94
CA GLU A 71 -6.05 -7.30 -9.00
C GLU A 71 -4.62 -6.77 -9.12
N LYS A 72 -4.10 -6.66 -10.35
CA LYS A 72 -2.77 -6.08 -10.60
C LYS A 72 -2.64 -4.65 -10.08
N LEU A 73 -3.65 -3.81 -10.27
CA LEU A 73 -3.66 -2.44 -9.75
C LEU A 73 -3.63 -2.41 -8.22
N LEU A 74 -4.45 -3.22 -7.56
CA LEU A 74 -4.50 -3.31 -6.10
C LEU A 74 -3.19 -3.84 -5.51
N LEU A 75 -2.59 -4.86 -6.13
CA LEU A 75 -1.28 -5.39 -5.70
C LEU A 75 -0.17 -4.35 -5.88
N SER A 76 -0.16 -3.62 -6.99
CA SER A 76 0.81 -2.54 -7.21
C SER A 76 0.66 -1.43 -6.17
N TYR A 77 -0.58 -1.04 -5.86
CA TYR A 77 -0.87 -0.04 -4.84
C TYR A 77 -0.46 -0.52 -3.44
N ALA A 78 -0.75 -1.78 -3.08
CA ALA A 78 -0.31 -2.36 -1.82
C ALA A 78 1.22 -2.36 -1.68
N GLY A 79 1.94 -2.76 -2.75
CA GLY A 79 3.40 -2.70 -2.79
C GLY A 79 3.95 -1.27 -2.60
N ALA A 80 3.27 -0.27 -3.16
CA ALA A 80 3.61 1.13 -2.93
C ALA A 80 3.42 1.54 -1.47
N LEU A 81 2.29 1.19 -0.83
CA LEU A 81 2.04 1.47 0.59
C LEU A 81 3.09 0.82 1.51
N GLU A 82 3.51 -0.40 1.21
CA GLU A 82 4.59 -1.03 1.96
C GLU A 82 5.93 -0.31 1.78
N ALA A 83 6.28 0.08 0.55
CA ALA A 83 7.49 0.85 0.29
C ALA A 83 7.46 2.20 1.01
N ILE A 84 6.31 2.87 1.05
CA ILE A 84 6.09 4.10 1.83
C ILE A 84 6.33 3.83 3.31
N SER A 85 5.69 2.80 3.87
CA SER A 85 5.80 2.45 5.28
C SER A 85 7.24 2.17 5.70
N ARG A 86 7.97 1.38 4.91
CA ARG A 86 9.39 1.05 5.16
C ARG A 86 10.29 2.28 5.10
N ASN A 87 10.00 3.23 4.21
CA ASN A 87 10.86 4.38 3.95
C ASN A 87 10.40 5.68 4.63
N ALA A 88 9.30 5.67 5.39
CA ALA A 88 8.76 6.83 6.11
C ALA A 88 9.67 7.37 7.22
N HIS A 89 10.67 6.59 7.65
CA HIS A 89 11.71 7.07 8.58
C HIS A 89 12.76 7.94 7.88
N ARG A 90 12.94 7.75 6.56
CA ARG A 90 13.91 8.43 5.74
C ARG A 90 13.30 9.58 4.96
N TYR A 91 12.09 9.42 4.43
CA TYR A 91 11.39 10.43 3.65
C TYR A 91 10.07 10.84 4.31
N ASP A 92 9.62 12.07 4.05
CA ASP A 92 8.33 12.53 4.56
C ASP A 92 7.18 11.65 4.01
N ARG A 93 6.35 11.13 4.90
CA ARG A 93 5.25 10.20 4.53
C ARG A 93 4.22 10.87 3.62
N GLN A 94 3.84 12.12 3.91
CA GLN A 94 2.84 12.84 3.14
C GLN A 94 3.33 13.09 1.72
N LEU A 95 4.62 13.38 1.56
CA LEU A 95 5.28 13.43 0.26
C LEU A 95 5.13 12.10 -0.48
N LEU A 96 5.58 11.00 0.12
CA LEU A 96 5.57 9.71 -0.59
C LEU A 96 4.14 9.23 -0.94
N GLU A 97 3.16 9.47 -0.07
CA GLU A 97 1.75 9.17 -0.34
C GLU A 97 1.21 9.99 -1.53
N SER A 98 1.64 11.24 -1.66
CA SER A 98 1.25 12.11 -2.77
C SER A 98 1.90 11.72 -4.10
N LEU A 99 2.90 10.83 -4.10
CA LEU A 99 3.57 10.33 -5.31
C LEU A 99 2.88 9.10 -5.92
N VAL A 100 1.91 8.48 -5.22
CA VAL A 100 1.33 7.19 -5.64
C VAL A 100 0.52 7.30 -6.94
N ASP A 101 -0.14 8.43 -7.15
CA ASP A 101 -0.93 8.77 -8.35
C ASP A 101 -0.34 9.97 -9.11
N PHE A 102 0.87 10.39 -8.74
CA PHE A 102 1.60 11.46 -9.40
C PHE A 102 2.29 10.97 -10.68
N ILE A 103 2.77 11.91 -11.49
CA ILE A 103 3.66 11.62 -12.62
C ILE A 103 4.81 10.70 -12.15
N PRO A 104 5.17 9.65 -12.90
CA PRO A 104 6.29 8.78 -12.56
C PRO A 104 7.58 9.58 -12.28
N MET A 105 8.24 9.26 -11.16
CA MET A 105 9.41 9.99 -10.66
C MET A 105 10.70 9.60 -11.39
N ASP A 106 10.78 9.93 -12.67
CA ASP A 106 11.98 9.81 -13.50
C ASP A 106 12.27 11.11 -14.28
N LEU A 107 13.46 11.18 -14.87
CA LEU A 107 13.94 12.42 -15.47
C LEU A 107 13.15 12.81 -16.73
N GLU A 108 12.70 11.84 -17.52
CA GLU A 108 11.97 12.12 -18.75
C GLU A 108 10.59 12.67 -18.44
N HIS A 109 9.85 12.04 -17.53
CA HIS A 109 8.53 12.48 -17.14
C HIS A 109 8.56 13.83 -16.41
N LEU A 110 9.51 14.06 -15.50
CA LEU A 110 9.58 15.31 -14.75
C LEU A 110 9.96 16.51 -15.62
N ARG A 111 10.83 16.33 -16.63
CA ARG A 111 11.20 17.40 -17.57
C ARG A 111 10.07 17.74 -18.54
N ASN A 112 9.28 16.75 -18.93
CA ASN A 112 8.21 16.89 -19.91
C ASN A 112 6.82 17.02 -19.28
N ALA A 113 6.75 17.20 -17.96
CA ALA A 113 5.50 17.33 -17.23
C ALA A 113 4.67 18.50 -17.80
N PRO A 114 3.39 18.28 -18.12
CA PRO A 114 2.50 19.36 -18.54
C PRO A 114 2.43 20.49 -17.50
N ALA A 115 2.13 21.70 -17.96
CA ALA A 115 1.89 22.82 -17.08
C ALA A 115 0.74 22.50 -16.11
N GLY A 116 1.02 22.54 -14.81
CA GLY A 116 0.04 22.19 -13.77
C GLY A 116 0.02 20.72 -13.35
N GLU A 117 0.93 19.88 -13.86
CA GLU A 117 1.09 18.48 -13.45
C GLU A 117 2.50 18.14 -12.92
N GLY A 118 3.45 19.07 -13.04
CA GLY A 118 4.83 18.90 -12.56
C GLY A 118 5.03 19.11 -11.05
N LEU A 119 6.28 19.32 -10.63
CA LEU A 119 6.66 19.47 -9.22
C LEU A 119 5.95 20.64 -8.51
N ASP A 120 5.63 21.71 -9.22
CA ASP A 120 4.86 22.84 -8.68
C ASP A 120 3.43 22.43 -8.28
N ALA A 121 2.80 21.56 -9.07
CA ALA A 121 1.47 21.04 -8.78
C ALA A 121 1.49 20.09 -7.58
N LEU A 122 2.52 19.24 -7.50
CA LEU A 122 2.77 18.40 -6.33
C LEU A 122 3.00 19.24 -5.07
N ALA A 123 3.81 20.30 -5.15
CA ALA A 123 4.01 21.24 -4.05
C ALA A 123 2.69 21.91 -3.65
N ALA A 124 1.87 22.35 -4.61
CA ALA A 124 0.55 22.93 -4.34
C ALA A 124 -0.38 21.95 -3.61
N ARG A 125 -0.41 20.68 -4.03
CA ARG A 125 -1.18 19.60 -3.37
C ARG A 125 -0.72 19.38 -1.93
N LEU A 126 0.58 19.27 -1.69
CA LEU A 126 1.15 19.12 -0.33
C LEU A 126 0.83 20.31 0.57
N ASN A 127 0.70 21.50 -0.02
CA ASN A 127 0.47 22.77 0.67
C ASN A 127 -1.02 23.12 0.88
N GLN A 128 -1.97 22.23 0.60
CA GLN A 128 -3.40 22.45 0.84
C GLN A 128 -3.79 22.50 2.33
N GLY A 129 -2.85 22.25 3.25
CA GLY A 129 -3.06 22.32 4.69
C GLY A 129 -3.41 23.73 5.22
N SER A 130 -3.95 23.77 6.43
CA SER A 130 -4.37 25.00 7.13
C SER A 130 -3.18 25.81 7.66
N LEU A 131 -3.46 27.00 8.21
CA LEU A 131 -2.46 27.87 8.82
C LEU A 131 -1.66 27.11 9.91
N GLY A 132 -0.33 27.16 9.83
CA GLY A 132 0.57 26.43 10.73
C GLY A 132 1.01 25.05 10.21
N SER A 133 0.42 24.54 9.13
CA SER A 133 0.88 23.31 8.47
C SER A 133 2.28 23.49 7.87
N ALA A 134 3.01 22.39 7.71
CA ALA A 134 4.29 22.39 7.01
C ALA A 134 4.12 22.88 5.57
N ARG A 135 5.12 23.61 5.07
CA ARG A 135 5.18 24.11 3.71
C ARG A 135 6.25 23.37 2.92
N PHE A 136 5.92 22.94 1.72
CA PHE A 136 6.79 22.19 0.85
C PHE A 136 7.13 23.00 -0.40
N SER A 137 8.38 22.97 -0.82
CA SER A 137 8.81 23.35 -2.17
C SER A 137 9.67 22.24 -2.75
N LEU A 138 9.49 21.97 -4.05
CA LEU A 138 10.16 20.88 -4.74
C LEU A 138 10.88 21.44 -5.96
N GLU A 139 12.13 21.01 -6.17
CA GLU A 139 12.95 21.44 -7.30
C GLU A 139 13.62 20.22 -7.93
N LEU A 140 13.60 20.14 -9.27
CA LEU A 140 14.36 19.12 -10.00
C LEU A 140 15.83 19.52 -10.03
N GLN A 141 16.67 18.71 -9.41
CA GLN A 141 18.12 18.80 -9.54
C GLN A 141 18.58 17.94 -10.72
N GLU A 142 19.04 18.61 -11.77
CA GLU A 142 19.61 17.97 -12.95
C GLU A 142 20.89 17.16 -12.62
N PRO A 143 21.11 16.01 -13.30
CA PRO A 143 22.34 15.23 -13.13
C PRO A 143 23.53 15.99 -13.71
N ASN A 144 24.70 15.73 -13.15
CA ASN A 144 25.99 16.15 -13.71
C ASN A 144 27.06 15.09 -13.44
N ASP A 145 28.30 15.34 -13.84
CA ASP A 145 29.41 14.38 -13.72
C ASP A 145 29.69 13.90 -12.28
N GLN A 146 29.23 14.65 -11.26
CA GLN A 146 29.51 14.37 -9.85
C GLN A 146 28.29 13.89 -9.06
N ARG A 147 27.06 14.11 -9.57
CA ARG A 147 25.84 13.76 -8.84
C ARG A 147 24.71 13.30 -9.77
N PRO A 148 23.94 12.26 -9.37
CA PRO A 148 22.77 11.85 -10.12
C PRO A 148 21.63 12.86 -10.00
N ALA A 149 20.61 12.68 -10.84
CA ALA A 149 19.38 13.46 -10.80
C ALA A 149 18.61 13.18 -9.50
N ALA A 150 17.99 14.21 -8.94
CA ALA A 150 17.21 14.12 -7.71
C ALA A 150 16.11 15.18 -7.69
N VAL A 151 15.11 15.00 -6.84
CA VAL A 151 14.22 16.08 -6.42
C VAL A 151 14.67 16.58 -5.06
N LEU A 152 14.91 17.88 -4.96
CA LEU A 152 15.16 18.56 -3.70
C LEU A 152 13.82 18.93 -3.08
N VAL A 153 13.55 18.41 -1.90
CA VAL A 153 12.31 18.65 -1.16
C VAL A 153 12.65 19.49 0.05
N THR A 154 12.23 20.74 0.04
CA THR A 154 12.40 21.65 1.16
C THR A 154 11.10 21.72 1.94
N ARG A 155 11.15 21.26 3.20
CA ARG A 155 10.03 21.31 4.15
C ARG A 155 10.30 22.40 5.18
N ARG A 156 9.43 23.40 5.27
CA ARG A 156 9.47 24.47 6.26
C ARG A 156 8.33 24.34 7.25
N HIS A 157 8.63 24.26 8.54
CA HIS A 157 7.61 24.13 9.57
C HIS A 157 8.11 24.78 10.87
N MET A 158 7.30 25.67 11.46
CA MET A 158 7.62 26.34 12.74
C MET A 158 9.00 27.03 12.78
N GLY A 159 9.42 27.61 11.64
CA GLY A 159 10.72 28.30 11.51
C GLY A 159 11.91 27.38 11.26
N GLU A 160 11.72 26.06 11.27
CA GLU A 160 12.72 25.08 10.85
C GLU A 160 12.60 24.82 9.35
N GLU A 161 13.74 24.70 8.68
CA GLU A 161 13.86 24.31 7.27
C GLU A 161 14.67 23.02 7.17
N HIS A 162 14.06 21.99 6.59
CA HIS A 162 14.67 20.71 6.34
C HIS A 162 14.70 20.44 4.84
N ILE A 163 15.90 20.29 4.27
CA ILE A 163 16.09 19.98 2.86
C ILE A 163 16.41 18.49 2.75
N GLN A 164 15.60 17.78 1.99
CA GLN A 164 15.74 16.37 1.73
C GLN A 164 16.06 16.14 0.25
N VAL A 165 17.11 15.37 -0.02
CA VAL A 165 17.44 14.93 -1.37
C VAL A 165 16.71 13.61 -1.63
N LEU A 166 15.87 13.58 -2.65
CA LEU A 166 15.14 12.40 -3.11
C LEU A 166 15.73 11.96 -4.47
N PRO A 167 16.70 11.04 -4.50
CA PRO A 167 17.35 10.64 -5.75
C PRO A 167 16.38 9.91 -6.67
N LEU A 168 16.39 10.22 -7.97
CA LEU A 168 15.51 9.54 -8.94
C LEU A 168 15.87 8.06 -9.08
N ALA A 169 17.14 7.69 -8.84
CA ALA A 169 17.59 6.30 -8.82
C ALA A 169 16.86 5.43 -7.77
N ALA A 170 16.31 6.03 -6.71
CA ALA A 170 15.51 5.30 -5.71
C ALA A 170 14.21 4.73 -6.31
N PHE A 171 13.70 5.32 -7.40
CA PHE A 171 12.46 4.92 -8.08
C PHE A 171 12.67 3.91 -9.21
N ASP A 172 13.84 3.93 -9.85
CA ASP A 172 14.15 2.99 -10.94
C ASP A 172 14.50 1.59 -10.40
N GLY A 173 15.58 1.50 -9.63
CA GLY A 173 16.10 0.25 -9.07
C GLY A 173 16.11 0.16 -7.55
N GLY A 174 15.76 1.24 -6.87
CA GLY A 174 15.92 1.37 -5.42
C GLY A 174 14.70 0.98 -4.58
N GLU A 175 14.73 1.44 -3.35
CA GLU A 175 13.75 1.18 -2.29
C GLU A 175 12.34 1.73 -2.56
N LEU A 176 12.20 2.66 -3.52
CA LEU A 176 10.93 3.25 -3.95
C LEU A 176 10.46 2.71 -5.31
N ARG A 177 11.06 1.65 -5.84
CA ARG A 177 10.65 1.03 -7.12
C ARG A 177 9.18 0.63 -7.16
N ALA A 178 8.64 0.09 -6.07
CA ALA A 178 7.22 -0.29 -6.01
C ALA A 178 6.29 0.94 -6.11
N LEU A 179 6.72 2.08 -5.55
CA LEU A 179 5.99 3.35 -5.66
C LEU A 179 6.01 3.86 -7.11
N TYR A 180 7.15 3.78 -7.80
CA TYR A 180 7.26 4.11 -9.22
C TYR A 180 6.36 3.22 -10.11
N GLN A 181 6.32 1.92 -9.84
CA GLN A 181 5.46 0.99 -10.57
C GLN A 181 3.97 1.30 -10.38
N ALA A 182 3.57 1.66 -9.15
CA ALA A 182 2.20 2.10 -8.90
C ALA A 182 1.88 3.42 -9.62
N ALA A 183 2.76 4.42 -9.53
CA ALA A 183 2.58 5.70 -10.22
C ALA A 183 2.36 5.51 -11.73
N ASN A 184 3.15 4.64 -12.38
CA ASN A 184 2.97 4.32 -13.81
C ASN A 184 1.61 3.73 -14.17
N LEU A 185 0.96 3.01 -13.25
CA LEU A 185 -0.34 2.39 -13.50
C LEU A 185 -1.52 3.28 -13.07
N LEU A 186 -1.30 4.14 -12.07
CA LEU A 186 -2.35 4.90 -11.40
C LEU A 186 -2.42 6.36 -11.85
N HIS A 187 -1.30 6.93 -12.31
CA HIS A 187 -1.26 8.29 -12.81
C HIS A 187 -2.24 8.47 -13.98
N GLY A 188 -3.12 9.46 -13.87
CA GLY A 188 -4.16 9.74 -14.87
C GLY A 188 -5.25 8.66 -15.01
N LEU A 189 -5.21 7.60 -14.18
CA LEU A 189 -6.20 6.53 -14.24
C LEU A 189 -7.57 7.02 -13.78
N VAL A 190 -7.64 7.54 -12.55
CA VAL A 190 -8.90 8.03 -11.95
C VAL A 190 -9.13 9.47 -12.38
N ARG A 191 -10.19 9.69 -13.16
CA ARG A 191 -10.58 11.00 -13.70
C ARG A 191 -12.01 11.36 -13.30
N GLU A 192 -12.51 12.49 -13.80
CA GLU A 192 -13.86 12.96 -13.50
C GLU A 192 -14.93 11.92 -13.89
N GLY A 193 -15.84 11.64 -12.96
CA GLY A 193 -16.88 10.62 -13.11
C GLY A 193 -16.39 9.17 -12.93
N ALA A 194 -15.19 8.96 -12.38
CA ALA A 194 -14.73 7.63 -12.02
C ALA A 194 -15.64 6.98 -10.96
N THR A 195 -15.93 5.70 -11.15
CA THR A 195 -16.75 4.92 -10.21
C THR A 195 -16.10 3.61 -9.89
N ILE A 196 -16.25 3.16 -8.66
CA ILE A 196 -15.92 1.79 -8.26
C ILE A 196 -17.22 1.08 -7.90
N ASN A 197 -17.41 -0.10 -8.48
CA ASN A 197 -18.56 -0.93 -8.23
C ASN A 197 -18.13 -2.27 -7.63
N ARG A 198 -19.04 -2.87 -6.86
CA ARG A 198 -18.93 -4.23 -6.38
C ARG A 198 -20.30 -4.84 -6.23
N GLY A 199 -20.59 -5.83 -7.07
CA GLY A 199 -21.94 -6.39 -7.18
C GLY A 199 -22.98 -5.31 -7.51
N ALA A 200 -23.95 -5.11 -6.62
CA ALA A 200 -25.03 -4.13 -6.83
C ALA A 200 -24.73 -2.72 -6.28
N LYS A 201 -23.61 -2.51 -5.58
CA LYS A 201 -23.25 -1.21 -5.01
C LYS A 201 -22.22 -0.50 -5.89
N SER A 202 -22.33 0.81 -5.98
CA SER A 202 -21.40 1.68 -6.71
C SER A 202 -21.23 3.00 -5.98
N ILE A 203 -20.00 3.53 -5.97
CA ILE A 203 -19.72 4.89 -5.49
C ILE A 203 -18.87 5.63 -6.52
N GLU A 204 -18.97 6.96 -6.52
CA GLU A 204 -18.03 7.83 -7.21
C GLU A 204 -16.75 7.97 -6.38
N VAL A 205 -15.61 8.01 -7.06
CA VAL A 205 -14.29 8.11 -6.45
C VAL A 205 -13.46 9.19 -7.12
N THR A 206 -12.66 9.89 -6.33
CA THR A 206 -11.76 10.95 -6.82
C THR A 206 -10.29 10.49 -6.83
N SER A 207 -9.99 9.34 -6.23
CA SER A 207 -8.65 8.76 -6.20
C SER A 207 -8.71 7.24 -6.12
N PHE A 208 -7.62 6.59 -6.56
CA PHE A 208 -7.50 5.14 -6.41
C PHE A 208 -7.44 4.71 -4.93
N ALA A 209 -6.84 5.55 -4.07
CA ALA A 209 -6.84 5.34 -2.62
C ALA A 209 -8.25 5.22 -2.04
N GLN A 210 -9.18 6.09 -2.47
CA GLN A 210 -10.58 6.04 -2.05
C GLN A 210 -11.27 4.77 -2.57
N ALA A 211 -11.00 4.38 -3.82
CA ALA A 211 -11.55 3.16 -4.41
C ALA A 211 -11.09 1.90 -3.65
N GLN A 212 -9.79 1.79 -3.37
CA GLN A 212 -9.22 0.69 -2.62
C GLN A 212 -9.78 0.62 -1.20
N ALA A 213 -9.88 1.75 -0.50
CA ALA A 213 -10.40 1.79 0.86
C ALA A 213 -11.87 1.33 0.90
N TRP A 214 -12.68 1.79 -0.05
CA TRP A 214 -14.06 1.35 -0.16
C TRP A 214 -14.20 -0.14 -0.47
N LEU A 215 -13.40 -0.67 -1.41
CA LEU A 215 -13.40 -2.10 -1.75
C LEU A 215 -13.04 -2.98 -0.55
N LEU A 216 -12.02 -2.57 0.23
CA LEU A 216 -11.63 -3.30 1.45
C LEU A 216 -12.72 -3.27 2.51
N GLU A 217 -13.38 -2.13 2.70
CA GLU A 217 -14.49 -2.03 3.66
C GLU A 217 -15.69 -2.87 3.22
N GLU A 218 -16.04 -2.87 1.93
CA GLU A 218 -17.06 -3.80 1.40
C GLU A 218 -16.62 -5.27 1.52
N ALA A 219 -15.32 -5.58 1.43
CA ALA A 219 -14.81 -6.95 1.60
C ALA A 219 -14.92 -7.45 3.03
N LYS A 220 -14.84 -6.54 4.00
CA LYS A 220 -15.05 -6.83 5.42
C LYS A 220 -16.53 -6.90 5.79
N ARG A 221 -17.42 -6.19 5.07
CA ARG A 221 -18.86 -6.19 5.34
C ARG A 221 -19.45 -7.59 5.22
N GLY A 222 -20.24 -7.98 6.24
CA GLY A 222 -20.84 -9.32 6.32
C GLY A 222 -19.88 -10.42 6.77
N ARG A 223 -18.63 -10.08 7.14
CA ARG A 223 -17.66 -11.02 7.72
C ARG A 223 -17.39 -10.66 9.17
N GLN A 224 -17.37 -11.68 10.01
CA GLN A 224 -16.86 -11.56 11.38
C GLN A 224 -15.42 -12.05 11.39
N ILE A 225 -14.48 -11.15 11.65
CA ILE A 225 -13.07 -11.46 11.81
C ILE A 225 -12.77 -11.53 13.30
N GLN A 226 -12.39 -12.71 13.80
CA GLN A 226 -11.94 -12.94 15.16
C GLN A 226 -10.44 -13.19 15.14
N ARG A 227 -9.69 -12.50 16.01
CA ARG A 227 -8.26 -12.76 16.23
C ARG A 227 -8.09 -13.57 17.49
N PHE A 228 -7.41 -14.71 17.40
CA PHE A 228 -7.04 -15.50 18.55
C PHE A 228 -5.84 -14.88 19.27
N LYS A 229 -5.93 -14.72 20.58
CA LYS A 229 -4.83 -14.26 21.45
C LYS A 229 -4.22 -15.39 22.28
N GLY A 230 -4.89 -16.53 22.33
CA GLY A 230 -4.41 -17.73 23.01
C GLY A 230 -5.26 -18.95 22.67
N LEU A 231 -4.70 -20.14 22.89
CA LEU A 231 -5.34 -21.42 22.56
C LEU A 231 -6.66 -21.65 23.32
N GLY A 232 -6.80 -21.07 24.52
CA GLY A 232 -8.01 -21.18 25.32
C GLY A 232 -9.23 -20.41 24.77
N GLU A 233 -9.05 -19.61 23.72
CA GLU A 233 -10.16 -18.95 23.02
C GLU A 233 -10.84 -19.87 21.99
N MET A 234 -10.28 -21.07 21.76
CA MET A 234 -10.79 -22.07 20.82
C MET A 234 -11.55 -23.18 21.56
N ASN A 235 -12.64 -23.65 20.95
CA ASN A 235 -13.33 -24.84 21.45
C ASN A 235 -12.50 -26.11 21.15
N PRO A 236 -12.69 -27.21 21.91
CA PRO A 236 -11.90 -28.44 21.72
C PRO A 236 -11.91 -29.00 20.29
N GLU A 237 -13.06 -28.97 19.62
CA GLU A 237 -13.20 -29.40 18.23
C GLU A 237 -12.41 -28.50 17.28
N GLN A 238 -12.44 -27.18 17.49
CA GLN A 238 -11.69 -26.23 16.66
C GLN A 238 -10.18 -26.43 16.82
N LEU A 239 -9.72 -26.65 18.05
CA LEU A 239 -8.31 -26.88 18.35
C LEU A 239 -7.81 -28.24 17.83
N TRP A 240 -8.72 -29.20 17.65
CA TRP A 240 -8.41 -30.49 17.02
C TRP A 240 -8.36 -30.38 15.49
N ASP A 241 -9.28 -29.63 14.90
CA ASP A 241 -9.40 -29.47 13.44
C ASP A 241 -8.35 -28.54 12.83
N THR A 242 -7.72 -27.66 13.62
CA THR A 242 -6.71 -26.67 13.17
C THR A 242 -5.34 -26.91 13.79
#